data_AF-A0A0T9A3G6-F1
#
_entry.id   AF-A0A0T9A3G6-F1
#
_cell.length_a   1.000
_cell.length_b   1.000
_cell.length_c   1.000
_cell.angle_alpha   90.00
_cell.angle_beta   90.00
_cell.angle_gamma   90.00
#
_symmetry.space_group_name_H-M   'P 1'
#
loop_
_entity.id
_entity.type
_entity.pdbx_description
1 polymer ?
#
loop_
_entity_poly.entity_id
_entity_poly.type
_entity_poly.pdbx_seq_one_letter_code
_entity_poly.pdbx_strand_id
1 'polypeptide(L)'
;MDKKAFEKNRVHINDIRKKYEEISRQLSKIDFDILQLQKYIKEAEEKSQRIVNQELANDFFQEISELLPSITKTFLDLVEFNSQLSRNKLSYFNDRIQELIREKENKENILTELTEKNSEFISLVEENKVDLYYDKLNQLNELKIKKVQNDSTIISLGNIEEQKHSLEKRISELEMIVKNNEIDYQKKMDIFNSYFKNVAGRINKEQPVLLYNPKTNQFPVSIDQLSEGTSTGTRKSLIAAYDIAYQLFAREINKATPKFIVHDVLESIEGDDIRALVDEVESNQIQYISAILKEKLVASGMSTEKQNEIIVLQLSMKDRLFERGNNC
;
A
#
# COMPACT_ATOMS: atom_id res chain seq x y z
N MET A 1 42.87 -3.38 22.94
CA MET A 1 42.36 -3.97 24.20
C MET A 1 41.58 -5.23 23.85
N ASP A 2 41.93 -6.35 24.47
CA ASP A 2 41.39 -7.66 24.14
C ASP A 2 39.89 -7.72 24.50
N LYS A 3 39.03 -8.00 23.52
CA LYS A 3 37.55 -8.00 23.68
C LYS A 3 37.10 -8.88 24.84
N LYS A 4 37.80 -10.00 25.06
CA LYS A 4 37.54 -10.94 26.16
C LYS A 4 37.87 -10.37 27.54
N ALA A 5 38.97 -9.61 27.66
CA ALA A 5 39.35 -8.98 28.93
C ALA A 5 38.34 -7.89 29.33
N PHE A 6 37.88 -7.10 28.36
CA PHE A 6 36.83 -6.10 28.57
C PHE A 6 35.49 -6.75 28.99
N GLU A 7 35.13 -7.86 28.35
CA GLU A 7 33.88 -8.57 28.64
C GLU A 7 33.88 -9.21 30.04
N LYS A 8 35.04 -9.72 30.47
CA LYS A 8 35.24 -10.25 31.83
C LYS A 8 35.18 -9.15 32.88
N ASN A 9 35.83 -8.01 32.65
CA ASN A 9 35.78 -6.87 33.57
C ASN A 9 34.35 -6.30 33.67
N ARG A 10 33.59 -6.28 32.56
CA ARG A 10 32.17 -5.89 32.54
C ARG A 10 31.29 -6.72 33.46
N VAL A 11 31.41 -8.04 33.39
CA VAL A 11 30.62 -8.94 34.25
C VAL A 11 31.00 -8.73 35.71
N HIS A 12 32.29 -8.53 35.99
CA HIS A 12 32.80 -8.32 37.34
C HIS A 12 32.28 -7.01 37.97
N ILE A 13 32.33 -5.89 37.24
CA ILE A 13 31.83 -4.59 37.71
C ILE A 13 30.33 -4.66 38.05
N ASN A 14 29.53 -5.32 37.21
CA ASN A 14 28.10 -5.47 37.45
C ASN A 14 27.79 -6.35 38.68
N ASP A 15 28.58 -7.39 38.94
CA ASP A 15 28.42 -8.23 40.12
C ASP A 15 28.75 -7.45 41.41
N ILE A 16 29.84 -6.67 41.39
CA ILE A 16 30.24 -5.80 42.50
C ILE A 16 29.15 -4.76 42.79
N ARG A 17 28.60 -4.12 41.74
CA ARG A 17 27.50 -3.14 41.87
C ARG A 17 26.28 -3.74 42.54
N LYS A 18 25.83 -4.92 42.10
CA LYS A 18 24.66 -5.59 42.70
C LYS A 18 24.87 -5.88 44.19
N LYS A 19 26.06 -6.37 44.56
CA LYS A 19 26.42 -6.64 45.96
C LYS A 19 26.47 -5.36 46.79
N TYR A 20 27.05 -4.30 46.25
CA TYR A 20 27.10 -2.99 46.91
C TYR A 20 25.69 -2.44 47.15
N GLU A 21 24.82 -2.43 46.13
CA GLU A 21 23.43 -1.97 46.24
C GLU A 21 22.60 -2.84 47.21
N GLU A 22 22.85 -4.15 47.27
CA GLU A 22 22.21 -5.04 48.23
C GLU A 22 22.62 -4.72 49.67
N ILE A 23 23.92 -4.61 49.94
CA ILE A 23 24.43 -4.31 51.28
C ILE A 23 23.98 -2.91 51.72
N SER A 24 24.05 -1.92 50.83
CA SER A 24 23.59 -0.55 51.11
C SER A 24 22.09 -0.48 51.44
N ARG A 25 21.25 -1.24 50.74
CA ARG A 25 19.81 -1.37 51.07
C ARG A 25 19.59 -2.04 52.42
N GLN A 26 20.36 -3.07 52.74
CA GLN A 26 20.28 -3.74 54.04
C GLN A 26 20.69 -2.81 55.18
N LEU A 27 21.75 -2.02 55.01
CA LEU A 27 22.18 -1.00 55.97
C LEU A 27 21.09 0.07 56.17
N SER A 28 20.52 0.58 55.09
CA SER A 28 19.43 1.57 55.15
C SER A 28 18.21 1.05 55.92
N LYS A 29 17.90 -0.26 55.78
CA LYS A 29 16.83 -0.90 56.53
C LYS A 29 17.16 -1.02 58.02
N ILE A 30 18.38 -1.44 58.36
CA ILE A 30 18.83 -1.53 59.75
C ILE A 30 18.80 -0.15 60.43
N ASP A 31 19.25 0.90 59.73
CA ASP A 31 19.18 2.27 60.23
C ASP A 31 17.75 2.72 60.50
N PHE A 32 16.82 2.39 59.59
CA PHE A 32 15.40 2.66 59.78
C PHE A 32 14.83 1.92 61.01
N ASP A 33 15.14 0.64 61.17
CA ASP A 33 14.68 -0.19 62.28
C ASP A 33 15.22 0.33 63.63
N ILE A 34 16.50 0.74 63.68
CA ILE A 34 17.12 1.37 64.86
C ILE A 34 16.39 2.67 65.21
N LEU A 35 16.17 3.56 64.24
CA LEU A 35 15.46 4.83 64.44
C LEU A 35 14.05 4.62 64.99
N GLN A 36 13.34 3.60 64.48
CA GLN A 36 11.99 3.28 64.93
C GLN A 36 11.98 2.75 66.38
N LEU A 37 12.91 1.86 66.73
CA LEU A 37 13.04 1.34 68.10
C LEU A 37 13.42 2.44 69.10
N GLN A 38 14.34 3.34 68.72
CA GLN A 38 14.70 4.50 69.55
C GLN A 38 13.48 5.40 69.83
N LYS A 39 12.63 5.62 68.81
CA LYS A 39 11.38 6.36 68.98
C LYS A 39 10.44 5.66 69.96
N TYR A 40 10.28 4.34 69.87
CA TYR A 40 9.43 3.58 70.80
C TYR A 40 9.92 3.60 72.24
N ILE A 41 11.24 3.52 72.44
CA ILE A 41 11.85 3.66 73.77
C ILE A 41 11.52 5.04 74.35
N LYS A 42 11.76 6.10 73.57
CA LYS A 42 11.47 7.47 74.00
C LYS A 42 10.00 7.67 74.37
N GLU A 43 9.07 7.17 73.55
CA GLU A 43 7.63 7.24 73.86
C GLU A 43 7.24 6.44 75.11
N ALA A 44 7.88 5.29 75.34
CA ALA A 44 7.63 4.46 76.53
C ALA A 44 8.17 5.12 77.81
N GLU A 45 9.35 5.74 77.74
CA GLU A 45 9.95 6.52 78.83
C GLU A 45 9.10 7.75 79.16
N GLU A 46 8.69 8.53 78.15
CA GLU A 46 7.80 9.69 78.34
C GLU A 46 6.45 9.31 78.95
N LYS A 47 5.86 8.18 78.55
CA LYS A 47 4.61 7.66 79.15
C LYS A 47 4.79 7.25 80.61
N SER A 48 5.95 6.69 80.96
CA SER A 48 6.26 6.31 82.35
C SER A 48 6.43 7.53 83.28
N GLN A 49 6.79 8.70 82.73
CA GLN A 49 6.95 9.95 83.46
C GLN A 49 5.65 10.76 83.58
N ARG A 50 4.57 10.38 82.87
CA ARG A 50 3.28 11.05 83.02
C ARG A 50 2.72 10.73 84.40
N ILE A 51 2.51 11.78 85.20
CA ILE A 51 1.83 11.70 86.50
C ILE A 51 0.37 11.32 86.23
N VAL A 52 0.08 10.02 86.27
CA VAL A 52 -1.31 9.52 86.33
C VAL A 52 -1.79 9.81 87.75
N ASN A 53 -2.94 10.45 87.90
CA ASN A 53 -3.55 10.64 89.22
C ASN A 53 -3.98 9.27 89.76
N GLN A 54 -3.07 8.64 90.53
CA GLN A 54 -3.22 7.27 91.02
C GLN A 54 -4.44 7.12 91.94
N GLU A 55 -4.85 8.19 92.63
CA GLU A 55 -6.06 8.19 93.46
C GLU A 55 -7.31 8.01 92.60
N LEU A 56 -7.45 8.82 91.54
CA LEU A 56 -8.63 8.76 90.66
C LEU A 56 -8.73 7.43 89.90
N ALA A 57 -7.58 6.85 89.52
CA ALA A 57 -7.50 5.54 88.88
C ALA A 57 -7.81 4.39 89.85
N ASN A 58 -7.41 4.53 91.12
CA ASN A 58 -7.73 3.58 92.17
C ASN A 58 -9.23 3.63 92.53
N ASP A 59 -9.81 4.81 92.67
CA ASP A 59 -11.23 5.00 92.99
C ASP A 59 -12.13 4.38 91.90
N PHE A 60 -11.80 4.62 90.63
CA PHE A 60 -12.49 4.00 89.50
C PHE A 60 -12.34 2.47 89.46
N PHE A 61 -11.15 1.95 89.82
CA PHE A 61 -10.93 0.52 89.92
C PHE A 61 -11.78 -0.11 91.04
N GLN A 62 -11.90 0.56 92.19
CA GLN A 62 -12.74 0.11 93.30
C GLN A 62 -14.22 0.07 92.88
N GLU A 63 -14.73 1.14 92.26
CA GLU A 63 -16.13 1.23 91.77
C GLU A 63 -16.49 0.09 90.81
N ILE A 64 -15.59 -0.26 89.87
CA ILE A 64 -15.82 -1.37 88.94
C ILE A 64 -15.65 -2.74 89.61
N SER A 65 -14.74 -2.86 90.58
CA SER A 65 -14.51 -4.13 91.28
C SER A 65 -15.69 -4.56 92.14
N GLU A 66 -16.47 -3.62 92.67
CA GLU A 66 -17.71 -3.89 93.40
C GLU A 66 -18.83 -4.41 92.49
N LEU A 67 -18.79 -4.06 91.20
CA LEU A 67 -19.80 -4.46 90.20
C LEU A 67 -19.50 -5.82 89.54
N LEU A 68 -18.31 -6.41 89.79
CA LEU A 68 -17.86 -7.65 89.15
C LEU A 68 -17.58 -8.75 90.18
N PRO A 69 -18.28 -9.91 90.17
CA PRO A 69 -18.25 -10.88 91.27
C PRO A 69 -16.94 -11.65 91.48
N SER A 70 -15.87 -11.37 90.74
CA SER A 70 -14.69 -12.24 90.72
C SER A 70 -13.40 -11.55 90.28
N ILE A 71 -13.09 -10.38 90.84
CA ILE A 71 -11.75 -9.78 90.69
C ILE A 71 -10.88 -10.23 91.87
N THR A 72 -9.87 -11.06 91.59
CA THR A 72 -8.96 -11.63 92.61
C THR A 72 -7.67 -10.83 92.81
N LYS A 73 -7.46 -9.75 92.05
CA LYS A 73 -6.22 -8.96 92.02
C LYS A 73 -6.47 -7.52 92.42
N THR A 74 -5.55 -6.96 93.19
CA THR A 74 -5.63 -5.58 93.68
C THR A 74 -5.22 -4.59 92.58
N PHE A 75 -5.64 -3.32 92.70
CA PHE A 75 -5.14 -2.23 91.85
C PHE A 75 -3.61 -2.16 91.87
N LEU A 76 -3.01 -2.41 93.04
CA LEU A 76 -1.56 -2.49 93.22
C LEU A 76 -0.93 -3.59 92.37
N ASP A 77 -1.52 -4.78 92.32
CA ASP A 77 -1.05 -5.89 91.46
C ASP A 77 -1.07 -5.48 89.97
N LEU A 78 -2.09 -4.72 89.53
CA LEU A 78 -2.23 -4.26 88.15
C LEU A 78 -1.17 -3.19 87.79
N VAL A 79 -0.94 -2.24 88.70
CA VAL A 79 0.10 -1.21 88.57
C VAL A 79 1.49 -1.85 88.53
N GLU A 80 1.75 -2.82 89.42
CA GLU A 80 3.00 -3.56 89.44
C GLU A 80 3.20 -4.36 88.15
N PHE A 81 2.17 -5.09 87.69
CA PHE A 81 2.21 -5.82 86.43
C PHE A 81 2.49 -4.89 85.24
N ASN A 82 1.84 -3.73 85.16
CA ASN A 82 2.06 -2.76 84.08
C ASN A 82 3.49 -2.18 84.12
N SER A 83 3.99 -1.88 85.32
CA SER A 83 5.38 -1.43 85.53
C SER A 83 6.39 -2.51 85.11
N GLN A 84 6.19 -3.76 85.53
CA GLN A 84 7.04 -4.89 85.12
C GLN A 84 6.99 -5.10 83.61
N LEU A 85 5.81 -5.08 83.00
CA LEU A 85 5.62 -5.21 81.56
C LEU A 85 6.33 -4.09 80.78
N SER A 86 6.27 -2.86 81.28
CA SER A 86 6.93 -1.71 80.66
C SER A 86 8.45 -1.82 80.74
N ARG A 87 9.00 -2.24 81.89
CA ARG A 87 10.43 -2.50 82.06
C ARG A 87 10.92 -3.62 81.13
N ASN A 88 10.16 -4.72 81.03
CA ASN A 88 10.50 -5.84 80.14
C ASN A 88 10.48 -5.42 78.67
N LYS A 89 9.52 -4.60 78.25
CA LYS A 89 9.47 -4.03 76.89
C LYS A 89 10.68 -3.13 76.59
N LEU A 90 11.05 -2.26 77.53
CA LEU A 90 12.23 -1.41 77.39
C LEU A 90 13.52 -2.23 77.31
N SER A 91 13.67 -3.27 78.14
CA SER A 91 14.81 -4.20 78.05
C SER A 91 14.88 -4.86 76.67
N TYR A 92 13.77 -5.42 76.20
CA TYR A 92 13.69 -6.07 74.89
C TYR A 92 14.07 -5.14 73.74
N PHE A 93 13.57 -3.90 73.73
CA PHE A 93 13.93 -2.93 72.69
C PHE A 93 15.40 -2.52 72.75
N ASN A 94 15.96 -2.33 73.94
CA ASN A 94 17.38 -2.03 74.10
C ASN A 94 18.26 -3.20 73.63
N ASP A 95 17.93 -4.43 74.00
CA ASP A 95 18.65 -5.63 73.57
C ASP A 95 18.61 -5.76 72.03
N ARG A 96 17.43 -5.53 71.43
CA ARG A 96 17.26 -5.56 69.97
C ARG A 96 18.05 -4.48 69.24
N ILE A 97 18.15 -3.27 69.81
CA ILE A 97 19.01 -2.21 69.25
C ILE A 97 20.48 -2.65 69.27
N GLN A 98 20.95 -3.25 70.35
CA GLN A 98 22.34 -3.72 70.44
C GLN A 98 22.64 -4.82 69.40
N GLU A 99 21.70 -5.72 69.14
CA GLU A 99 21.81 -6.69 68.05
C GLU A 99 21.92 -6.01 66.68
N LEU A 100 21.03 -5.05 66.40
CA LEU A 100 21.02 -4.31 65.13
C LEU A 100 22.30 -3.49 64.93
N ILE A 101 22.86 -2.91 65.99
CA ILE A 101 24.15 -2.20 65.92
C ILE A 101 25.28 -3.15 65.53
N ARG A 102 25.34 -4.36 66.11
CA ARG A 102 26.34 -5.37 65.73
C ARG A 102 26.15 -5.85 64.29
N GLU A 103 24.91 -6.05 63.86
CA GLU A 103 24.59 -6.40 62.46
C GLU A 103 25.02 -5.29 61.50
N LYS A 104 24.80 -4.02 61.88
CA LYS A 104 25.22 -2.85 61.12
C LYS A 104 26.75 -2.80 60.98
N GLU A 105 27.48 -2.87 62.09
CA GLU A 105 28.96 -2.87 62.09
C GLU A 105 29.52 -3.97 61.20
N ASN A 106 28.96 -5.18 61.26
CA ASN A 106 29.39 -6.27 60.39
C ASN A 106 29.16 -5.95 58.89
N LYS A 107 28.00 -5.39 58.53
CA LYS A 107 27.70 -5.02 57.15
C LYS A 107 28.54 -3.84 56.66
N GLU A 108 28.84 -2.88 57.51
CA GLU A 108 29.76 -1.77 57.21
C GLU A 108 31.18 -2.27 56.96
N ASN A 109 31.65 -3.26 57.74
CA ASN A 109 32.94 -3.91 57.50
C ASN A 109 32.97 -4.65 56.16
N ILE A 110 31.92 -5.40 55.83
CA ILE A 110 31.81 -6.09 54.53
C ILE A 110 31.80 -5.08 53.37
N LEU A 111 31.09 -3.96 53.53
CA LEU A 111 31.05 -2.89 52.52
C LEU A 111 32.42 -2.23 52.34
N THR A 112 33.13 -2.00 53.45
CA THR A 112 34.50 -1.45 53.44
C THR A 112 35.46 -2.40 52.73
N GLU A 113 35.43 -3.70 53.07
CA GLU A 113 36.27 -4.72 52.41
C GLU A 113 35.95 -4.85 50.92
N LEU A 114 34.66 -4.79 50.54
CA LEU A 114 34.21 -4.81 49.15
C LEU A 114 34.74 -3.58 48.38
N THR A 115 34.78 -2.43 49.05
CA THR A 115 35.25 -1.17 48.47
C THR A 115 36.77 -1.16 48.29
N GLU A 116 37.52 -1.61 49.29
CA GLU A 116 38.99 -1.69 49.23
C GLU A 116 39.47 -2.68 48.17
N LYS A 117 38.88 -3.88 48.11
CA LYS A 117 39.23 -4.92 47.12
C LYS A 117 38.92 -4.52 45.69
N ASN A 118 37.98 -3.59 45.47
CA ASN A 118 37.47 -3.24 44.15
C ASN A 118 37.56 -1.73 43.85
N SER A 119 38.49 -1.03 44.51
CA SER A 119 38.64 0.44 44.47
C SER A 119 38.75 1.02 43.06
N GLU A 120 39.41 0.32 42.13
CA GLU A 120 39.53 0.72 40.73
C GLU A 120 38.18 0.79 39.98
N PHE A 121 37.19 0.01 40.42
CA PHE A 121 35.90 -0.12 39.77
C PHE A 121 34.76 0.58 40.52
N ILE A 122 34.85 0.72 41.84
CA ILE A 122 33.80 1.31 42.67
C ILE A 122 33.59 2.80 42.34
N SER A 123 34.64 3.56 42.02
CA SER A 123 34.50 4.95 41.56
C SER A 123 33.59 5.10 40.33
N LEU A 124 33.60 4.10 39.44
CA LEU A 124 32.74 4.06 38.25
C LEU A 124 31.30 3.66 38.58
N VAL A 125 31.10 2.93 39.67
CA VAL A 125 29.79 2.48 40.18
C VAL A 125 29.11 3.60 40.97
N GLU A 126 29.85 4.31 41.83
CA GLU A 126 29.34 5.40 42.67
C GLU A 126 28.87 6.61 41.84
N GLU A 127 29.53 6.91 40.71
CA GLU A 127 29.23 8.09 39.90
C GLU A 127 28.24 7.84 38.74
N ASN A 128 27.60 6.66 38.64
CA ASN A 128 26.70 6.28 37.54
C ASN A 128 27.29 6.43 36.11
N LYS A 129 28.61 6.54 35.97
CA LYS A 129 29.31 6.80 34.69
C LYS A 129 29.16 5.65 33.68
N VAL A 130 28.97 4.44 34.20
CA VAL A 130 28.78 3.22 33.40
C VAL A 130 27.43 3.24 32.66
N ASP A 131 26.36 3.67 33.32
CA ASP A 131 25.02 3.74 32.72
C ASP A 131 24.99 4.79 31.60
N LEU A 132 25.58 5.97 31.85
CA LEU A 132 25.70 7.03 30.83
C LEU A 132 26.49 6.55 29.59
N TYR A 133 27.55 5.78 29.79
CA TYR A 133 28.31 5.18 28.69
C TYR A 133 27.46 4.19 27.88
N TYR A 134 26.67 3.34 28.55
CA TYR A 134 25.80 2.39 27.86
C TYR A 134 24.69 3.09 27.07
N ASP A 135 24.09 4.14 27.63
CA ASP A 135 23.11 4.95 26.93
C ASP A 135 23.70 5.59 25.67
N LYS A 136 24.93 6.13 25.77
CA LYS A 136 25.65 6.68 24.60
C LYS A 136 25.98 5.62 23.57
N LEU A 137 26.37 4.41 23.99
CA LEU A 137 26.65 3.30 23.10
C LEU A 137 25.38 2.83 22.36
N ASN A 138 24.25 2.76 23.07
CA ASN A 138 22.96 2.41 22.48
C ASN A 138 22.52 3.46 21.46
N GLN A 139 22.61 4.76 21.80
CA GLN A 139 22.34 5.86 20.87
C GLN A 139 23.22 5.77 19.60
N LEU A 140 24.51 5.44 19.76
CA LEU A 140 25.41 5.26 18.62
C LEU A 140 24.99 4.07 17.73
N ASN A 141 24.57 2.97 18.33
CA ASN A 141 24.11 1.80 17.59
C ASN A 141 22.82 2.09 16.82
N GLU A 142 21.87 2.80 17.42
CA GLU A 142 20.65 3.25 16.74
C GLU A 142 20.97 4.16 15.55
N LEU A 143 21.90 5.12 15.72
CA LEU A 143 22.35 5.99 14.63
C LEU A 143 23.00 5.21 13.49
N LYS A 144 23.79 4.17 13.80
CA LYS A 144 24.38 3.29 12.77
C LYS A 144 23.30 2.55 11.99
N ILE A 145 22.28 2.02 12.66
CA ILE A 145 21.15 1.34 12.01
C ILE A 145 20.42 2.32 11.09
N LYS A 146 20.10 3.52 11.59
CA LYS A 146 19.45 4.58 10.80
C LYS A 146 20.27 4.99 9.58
N LYS A 147 21.60 5.08 9.72
CA LYS A 147 22.49 5.39 8.59
C LYS A 147 22.35 4.33 7.48
N VAL A 148 22.41 3.05 7.83
CA VAL A 148 22.27 1.95 6.85
C VAL A 148 20.90 2.00 6.16
N GLN A 149 19.83 2.30 6.91
CA GLN A 149 18.49 2.46 6.35
C GLN A 149 18.38 3.67 5.40
N ASN A 150 19.04 4.78 5.74
CA ASN A 150 19.07 5.95 4.87
C ASN A 150 19.88 5.67 3.60
N ASP A 151 21.02 5.00 3.70
CA ASP A 151 21.85 4.62 2.55
C ASP A 151 21.07 3.71 1.59
N SER A 152 20.32 2.72 2.11
CA SER A 152 19.46 1.87 1.27
C SER A 152 18.30 2.63 0.62
N THR A 153 17.75 3.63 1.31
CA THR A 153 16.71 4.52 0.77
C THR A 153 17.26 5.37 -0.37
N ILE A 154 18.46 5.94 -0.23
CA ILE A 154 19.12 6.73 -1.28
C ILE A 154 19.36 5.89 -2.54
N ILE A 155 19.86 4.65 -2.39
CA ILE A 155 20.04 3.74 -3.52
C ILE A 155 18.70 3.46 -4.23
N SER A 156 17.65 3.22 -3.45
CA SER A 156 16.31 2.95 -3.98
C SER A 156 15.75 4.15 -4.76
N LEU A 157 15.95 5.36 -4.25
CA LEU A 157 15.58 6.60 -4.93
C LEU A 157 16.34 6.78 -6.24
N GLY A 158 17.65 6.50 -6.27
CA GLY A 158 18.45 6.54 -7.50
C GLY A 158 17.91 5.59 -8.58
N ASN A 159 17.56 4.36 -8.21
CA ASN A 159 16.97 3.40 -9.15
C ASN A 159 15.61 3.88 -9.70
N ILE A 160 14.78 4.50 -8.85
CA ILE A 160 13.48 5.07 -9.28
C ILE A 160 13.70 6.24 -10.26
N GLU A 161 14.69 7.09 -10.00
CA GLU A 161 15.06 8.21 -10.88
C GLU A 161 15.49 7.71 -12.27
N GLU A 162 16.33 6.66 -12.32
CA GLU A 162 16.74 6.02 -13.58
C GLU A 162 15.56 5.41 -14.34
N GLN A 163 14.66 4.71 -13.62
CA GLN A 163 13.44 4.16 -14.21
C GLN A 163 12.55 5.27 -14.78
N LYS A 164 12.35 6.35 -14.04
CA LYS A 164 11.59 7.51 -14.49
C LYS A 164 12.19 8.08 -15.78
N HIS A 165 13.50 8.31 -15.82
CA HIS A 165 14.17 8.84 -17.01
C HIS A 165 14.01 7.91 -18.22
N SER A 166 14.11 6.59 -18.01
CA SER A 166 13.89 5.59 -19.06
C SER A 166 12.45 5.61 -19.61
N LEU A 167 11.46 5.81 -18.74
CA LEU A 167 10.06 5.89 -19.12
C LEU A 167 9.77 7.20 -19.87
N GLU A 168 10.29 8.33 -19.42
CA GLU A 168 10.15 9.63 -20.09
C GLU A 168 10.73 9.61 -21.50
N LYS A 169 11.91 8.98 -21.68
CA LYS A 169 12.51 8.79 -23.00
C LYS A 169 11.60 7.96 -23.90
N ARG A 170 11.06 6.85 -23.39
CA ARG A 170 10.19 5.94 -24.13
C ARG A 170 8.84 6.58 -24.49
N ILE A 171 8.30 7.44 -23.62
CA ILE A 171 7.12 8.26 -23.93
C ILE A 171 7.43 9.22 -25.08
N SER A 172 8.56 9.92 -25.00
CA SER A 172 8.98 10.87 -26.05
C SER A 172 9.16 10.20 -27.42
N GLU A 173 9.74 8.99 -27.42
CA GLU A 173 9.88 8.16 -28.64
C GLU A 173 8.50 7.78 -29.22
N LEU A 174 7.57 7.34 -28.36
CA LEU A 174 6.20 7.00 -28.77
C LEU A 174 5.44 8.21 -29.31
N GLU A 175 5.57 9.38 -28.69
CA GLU A 175 4.97 10.63 -29.16
C GLU A 175 5.47 11.01 -30.55
N MET A 176 6.78 10.86 -30.82
CA MET A 176 7.32 11.08 -32.16
C MET A 176 6.76 10.10 -33.19
N ILE A 177 6.64 8.80 -32.83
CA ILE A 177 6.05 7.78 -33.71
C ILE A 177 4.60 8.14 -34.04
N VAL A 178 3.80 8.53 -33.04
CA VAL A 178 2.41 8.94 -33.23
C VAL A 178 2.32 10.15 -34.15
N LYS A 179 3.13 11.19 -33.91
CA LYS A 179 3.13 12.41 -34.73
C LYS A 179 3.56 12.14 -36.18
N ASN A 180 4.53 11.25 -36.39
CA ASN A 180 4.96 10.85 -37.73
C ASN A 180 3.86 10.04 -38.44
N ASN A 181 3.17 9.16 -37.72
CA ASN A 181 2.03 8.41 -38.25
C ASN A 181 0.82 9.32 -38.53
N GLU A 182 0.63 10.41 -37.77
CA GLU A 182 -0.42 11.40 -38.04
C GLU A 182 -0.29 12.01 -39.45
N ILE A 183 0.94 12.31 -39.87
CA ILE A 183 1.22 12.86 -41.20
C ILE A 183 0.98 11.82 -42.31
N ASP A 184 1.24 10.53 -42.03
CA ASP A 184 1.12 9.46 -43.02
C ASP A 184 -0.34 9.09 -43.31
N TYR A 185 -1.21 9.01 -42.29
CA TYR A 185 -2.62 8.67 -42.54
C TYR A 185 -3.35 9.79 -43.28
N GLN A 186 -3.04 11.06 -43.01
CA GLN A 186 -3.74 12.17 -43.68
C GLN A 186 -3.46 12.14 -45.18
N LYS A 187 -2.20 11.93 -45.58
CA LYS A 187 -1.82 11.76 -46.99
C LYS A 187 -2.55 10.59 -47.64
N LYS A 188 -2.59 9.43 -46.96
CA LYS A 188 -3.32 8.25 -47.46
C LYS A 188 -4.82 8.53 -47.60
N MET A 189 -5.39 9.25 -46.65
CA MET A 189 -6.80 9.63 -46.67
C MET A 189 -7.10 10.61 -47.81
N ASP A 190 -6.22 11.58 -48.07
CA ASP A 190 -6.37 12.53 -49.16
C ASP A 190 -6.31 11.82 -50.52
N ILE A 191 -5.38 10.87 -50.70
CA ILE A 191 -5.30 10.03 -51.91
C ILE A 191 -6.59 9.22 -52.07
N PHE A 192 -7.04 8.53 -51.02
CA PHE A 192 -8.26 7.74 -51.06
C PHE A 192 -9.49 8.60 -51.39
N ASN A 193 -9.66 9.74 -50.72
CA ASN A 193 -10.78 10.65 -50.93
C ASN A 193 -10.77 11.28 -52.34
N SER A 194 -9.59 11.46 -52.95
CA SER A 194 -9.51 11.88 -54.35
C SER A 194 -10.15 10.87 -55.30
N TYR A 195 -9.98 9.57 -55.05
CA TYR A 195 -10.64 8.51 -55.80
C TYR A 195 -12.11 8.37 -55.42
N PHE A 196 -12.42 8.32 -54.12
CA PHE A 196 -13.77 8.06 -53.62
C PHE A 196 -14.77 9.12 -54.06
N LYS A 197 -14.41 10.40 -53.96
CA LYS A 197 -15.23 11.52 -54.40
C LYS A 197 -15.49 11.49 -55.92
N ASN A 198 -14.46 11.16 -56.71
CA ASN A 198 -14.56 11.09 -58.17
C ASN A 198 -15.41 9.90 -58.64
N VAL A 199 -15.22 8.72 -58.03
CA VAL A 199 -15.95 7.49 -58.37
C VAL A 199 -17.42 7.62 -57.97
N ALA A 200 -17.71 8.05 -56.73
CA ALA A 200 -19.08 8.25 -56.28
C ALA A 200 -19.81 9.31 -57.13
N GLY A 201 -19.13 10.40 -57.47
CA GLY A 201 -19.70 11.45 -58.33
C GLY A 201 -20.12 10.95 -59.71
N ARG A 202 -19.42 9.97 -60.27
CA ARG A 202 -19.78 9.36 -61.55
C ARG A 202 -20.90 8.33 -61.42
N ILE A 203 -20.91 7.56 -60.33
CA ILE A 203 -21.90 6.49 -60.12
C ILE A 203 -23.25 7.05 -59.71
N ASN A 204 -23.32 7.82 -58.62
CA ASN A 204 -24.58 8.26 -58.02
C ASN A 204 -24.64 9.77 -57.75
N LYS A 205 -23.68 10.54 -58.29
CA LYS A 205 -23.58 12.02 -58.16
C LYS A 205 -23.33 12.53 -56.74
N GLU A 206 -23.04 11.64 -55.78
CA GLU A 206 -22.64 12.01 -54.42
C GLU A 206 -21.16 12.39 -54.37
N GLN A 207 -20.77 13.15 -53.34
CA GLN A 207 -19.39 13.58 -53.12
C GLN A 207 -18.93 13.24 -51.70
N PRO A 208 -18.94 11.95 -51.31
CA PRO A 208 -18.64 11.53 -49.95
C PRO A 208 -17.17 11.77 -49.60
N VAL A 209 -16.92 12.03 -48.32
CA VAL A 209 -15.56 12.16 -47.78
C VAL A 209 -15.40 11.19 -46.61
N LEU A 210 -14.39 10.33 -46.69
CA LEU A 210 -14.00 9.46 -45.58
C LEU A 210 -13.17 10.26 -44.58
N LEU A 211 -13.59 10.28 -43.32
CA LEU A 211 -12.92 10.95 -42.21
C LEU A 211 -12.38 9.91 -41.24
N TYR A 212 -11.13 10.10 -40.81
CA TYR A 212 -10.49 9.29 -39.78
C TYR A 212 -10.22 10.15 -38.55
N ASN A 213 -10.78 9.78 -37.41
CA ASN A 213 -10.59 10.46 -36.14
C ASN A 213 -10.04 9.50 -35.08
N PRO A 214 -8.71 9.47 -34.88
CA PRO A 214 -8.06 8.54 -33.97
C PRO A 214 -8.32 8.83 -32.48
N LYS A 215 -8.91 9.99 -32.13
CA LYS A 215 -9.06 10.48 -30.76
C LYS A 215 -10.49 10.31 -30.20
N THR A 216 -11.32 9.48 -30.82
CA THR A 216 -12.72 9.29 -30.41
C THR A 216 -12.93 8.01 -29.63
N ASN A 217 -13.84 8.03 -28.65
CA ASN A 217 -14.38 6.82 -27.99
C ASN A 217 -15.37 6.06 -28.90
N GLN A 218 -15.44 6.41 -30.18
CA GLN A 218 -16.36 5.84 -31.16
C GLN A 218 -15.55 5.14 -32.26
N PHE A 219 -16.25 4.50 -33.20
CA PHE A 219 -15.57 3.91 -34.35
C PHE A 219 -14.80 5.02 -35.11
N PRO A 220 -13.49 4.86 -35.36
CA PRO A 220 -12.62 5.96 -35.75
C PRO A 220 -12.77 6.41 -37.20
N VAL A 221 -13.68 5.79 -37.97
CA VAL A 221 -13.92 6.10 -39.38
C VAL A 221 -15.38 6.50 -39.57
N SER A 222 -15.61 7.60 -40.29
CA SER A 222 -16.96 8.07 -40.65
C SER A 222 -16.99 8.57 -42.08
N ILE A 223 -18.18 8.59 -42.68
CA ILE A 223 -18.41 9.19 -44.00
C ILE A 223 -19.22 10.46 -43.77
N ASP A 224 -18.71 11.57 -44.29
CA ASP A 224 -19.36 12.88 -44.25
C ASP A 224 -19.79 13.31 -45.66
N GLN A 225 -20.54 14.41 -45.76
CA GLN A 225 -21.08 14.96 -47.01
C GLN A 225 -22.05 14.02 -47.74
N LEU A 226 -22.82 13.26 -46.97
CA LEU A 226 -23.96 12.51 -47.51
C LEU A 226 -25.21 13.40 -47.53
N SER A 227 -25.97 13.33 -48.61
CA SER A 227 -27.28 13.98 -48.70
C SER A 227 -28.20 13.51 -47.55
N GLU A 228 -28.89 14.45 -46.89
CA GLU A 228 -29.88 14.14 -45.85
C GLU A 228 -30.98 13.27 -46.44
N GLY A 229 -31.28 12.13 -45.79
CA GLY A 229 -32.29 11.19 -46.28
C GLY A 229 -31.80 10.19 -47.34
N THR A 230 -30.49 9.93 -47.40
CA THR A 230 -29.85 8.96 -48.33
C THR A 230 -30.59 7.61 -48.35
N SER A 231 -31.11 7.25 -49.53
CA SER A 231 -31.88 6.02 -49.71
C SER A 231 -31.03 4.76 -49.51
N THR A 232 -31.68 3.61 -49.30
CA THR A 232 -30.98 2.31 -49.23
C THR A 232 -30.24 1.99 -50.53
N GLY A 233 -30.78 2.39 -51.69
CA GLY A 233 -30.13 2.28 -52.99
C GLY A 233 -28.84 3.08 -53.09
N THR A 234 -28.89 4.36 -52.70
CA THR A 234 -27.74 5.28 -52.69
C THR A 234 -26.63 4.78 -51.77
N ARG A 235 -26.97 4.21 -50.60
CA ARG A 235 -25.97 3.60 -49.72
C ARG A 235 -25.27 2.40 -50.36
N LYS A 236 -26.00 1.56 -51.11
CA LYS A 236 -25.38 0.42 -51.81
C LYS A 236 -24.48 0.89 -52.96
N SER A 237 -24.88 1.91 -53.72
CA SER A 237 -24.02 2.47 -54.76
C SER A 237 -22.78 3.17 -54.17
N LEU A 238 -22.89 3.79 -52.99
CA LEU A 238 -21.74 4.31 -52.26
C LEU A 238 -20.77 3.21 -51.78
N ILE A 239 -21.27 2.05 -51.36
CA ILE A 239 -20.41 0.91 -50.98
C ILE A 239 -19.65 0.39 -52.21
N ALA A 240 -20.32 0.29 -53.36
CA ALA A 240 -19.66 -0.07 -54.61
C ALA A 240 -18.60 0.97 -55.02
N ALA A 241 -18.92 2.26 -54.92
CA ALA A 241 -17.98 3.34 -55.19
C ALA A 241 -16.78 3.30 -54.24
N TYR A 242 -17.00 2.98 -52.96
CA TYR A 242 -15.95 2.82 -51.96
C TYR A 242 -14.98 1.69 -52.33
N ASP A 243 -15.49 0.52 -52.69
CA ASP A 243 -14.65 -0.64 -53.01
C ASP A 243 -13.86 -0.43 -54.32
N ILE A 244 -14.47 0.23 -55.32
CA ILE A 244 -13.78 0.64 -56.54
C ILE A 244 -12.67 1.65 -56.21
N ALA A 245 -12.97 2.68 -55.42
CA ALA A 245 -11.98 3.66 -54.98
C ALA A 245 -10.86 3.01 -54.16
N TYR A 246 -11.16 2.00 -53.35
CA TYR A 246 -10.16 1.24 -52.60
C TYR A 246 -9.23 0.45 -53.53
N GLN A 247 -9.73 -0.15 -54.62
CA GLN A 247 -8.88 -0.80 -55.62
C GLN A 247 -7.92 0.20 -56.29
N LEU A 248 -8.40 1.39 -56.64
CA LEU A 248 -7.58 2.45 -57.24
C LEU A 248 -6.52 2.96 -56.25
N PHE A 249 -6.94 3.25 -55.03
CA PHE A 249 -6.04 3.62 -53.94
C PHE A 249 -4.98 2.54 -53.68
N ALA A 250 -5.38 1.26 -53.59
CA ALA A 250 -4.45 0.15 -53.35
C ALA A 250 -3.40 0.03 -54.47
N ARG A 251 -3.79 0.27 -55.73
CA ARG A 251 -2.85 0.33 -56.85
C ARG A 251 -1.88 1.50 -56.71
N GLU A 252 -2.37 2.71 -56.37
CA GLU A 252 -1.54 3.90 -56.16
C GLU A 252 -0.44 3.66 -55.11
N ILE A 253 -0.81 3.08 -53.97
CA ILE A 253 0.12 2.83 -52.87
C ILE A 253 0.87 1.49 -53.00
N ASN A 254 0.75 0.80 -54.14
CA ASN A 254 1.35 -0.51 -54.40
C ASN A 254 1.04 -1.57 -53.33
N LYS A 255 -0.18 -1.56 -52.79
CA LYS A 255 -0.65 -2.53 -51.79
C LYS A 255 -1.13 -3.80 -52.47
N ALA A 256 -0.65 -4.95 -51.98
CA ALA A 256 -1.13 -6.24 -52.43
C ALA A 256 -2.58 -6.48 -51.97
N THR A 257 -3.51 -6.57 -52.92
CA THR A 257 -4.94 -6.86 -52.69
C THR A 257 -5.48 -7.79 -53.77
N PRO A 258 -6.58 -8.51 -53.50
CA PRO A 258 -7.35 -9.16 -54.56
C PRO A 258 -7.77 -8.13 -55.62
N LYS A 259 -7.66 -8.49 -56.91
CA LYS A 259 -7.97 -7.61 -58.04
C LYS A 259 -9.45 -7.66 -58.48
N PHE A 260 -10.32 -8.15 -57.59
CA PHE A 260 -11.74 -8.28 -57.86
C PHE A 260 -12.57 -7.81 -56.66
N ILE A 261 -13.82 -7.44 -56.93
CA ILE A 261 -14.84 -7.04 -55.95
C ILE A 261 -16.01 -8.01 -56.09
N VAL A 262 -16.60 -8.45 -54.97
CA VAL A 262 -17.79 -9.32 -54.97
C VAL A 262 -18.87 -8.73 -54.10
N HIS A 263 -20.02 -8.39 -54.68
CA HIS A 263 -21.21 -7.94 -53.95
C HIS A 263 -22.38 -8.89 -54.20
N ASP A 264 -23.16 -9.18 -53.17
CA ASP A 264 -24.26 -10.14 -53.27
C ASP A 264 -25.54 -9.52 -53.87
N VAL A 265 -25.90 -8.28 -53.50
CA VAL A 265 -27.23 -7.72 -53.80
C VAL A 265 -27.20 -6.24 -54.17
N LEU A 266 -27.21 -5.93 -55.47
CA LEU A 266 -27.34 -4.56 -56.01
C LEU A 266 -28.78 -4.20 -56.42
N GLU A 267 -29.79 -4.99 -56.02
CA GLU A 267 -31.18 -4.87 -56.47
C GLU A 267 -31.83 -3.50 -56.20
N SER A 268 -31.39 -2.82 -55.15
CA SER A 268 -31.91 -1.50 -54.78
C SER A 268 -31.22 -0.34 -55.50
N ILE A 269 -30.20 -0.61 -56.32
CA ILE A 269 -29.53 0.41 -57.12
C ILE A 269 -30.41 0.76 -58.34
N GLU A 270 -30.39 2.03 -58.72
CA GLU A 270 -31.11 2.53 -59.89
C GLU A 270 -30.44 2.08 -61.19
N GLY A 271 -31.19 2.02 -62.29
CA GLY A 271 -30.67 1.55 -63.57
C GLY A 271 -29.49 2.41 -64.08
N ASP A 272 -29.61 3.73 -63.98
CA ASP A 272 -28.57 4.65 -64.44
C ASP A 272 -27.27 4.49 -63.62
N ASP A 273 -27.38 4.31 -62.29
CA ASP A 273 -26.27 4.03 -61.39
C ASP A 273 -25.58 2.68 -61.75
N ILE A 274 -26.35 1.66 -62.16
CA ILE A 274 -25.78 0.37 -62.62
C ILE A 274 -24.96 0.56 -63.89
N ARG A 275 -25.44 1.35 -64.86
CA ARG A 275 -24.69 1.64 -66.08
C ARG A 275 -23.39 2.36 -65.74
N ALA A 276 -23.46 3.41 -64.92
CA ALA A 276 -22.29 4.17 -64.51
C ALA A 276 -21.28 3.30 -63.73
N LEU A 277 -21.76 2.37 -62.90
CA LEU A 277 -20.91 1.39 -62.21
C LEU A 277 -20.16 0.49 -63.19
N VAL A 278 -20.84 -0.05 -64.21
CA VAL A 278 -20.18 -0.89 -65.22
C VAL A 278 -19.12 -0.09 -65.99
N ASP A 279 -19.44 1.13 -66.42
CA ASP A 279 -18.51 1.99 -67.15
C ASP A 279 -17.25 2.31 -66.31
N GLU A 280 -17.43 2.56 -65.01
CA GLU A 280 -16.32 2.85 -64.09
C GLU A 280 -15.45 1.61 -63.84
N VAL A 281 -16.06 0.44 -63.68
CA VAL A 281 -15.33 -0.83 -63.49
C VAL A 281 -14.51 -1.19 -64.73
N GLU A 282 -15.08 -1.05 -65.93
CA GLU A 282 -14.41 -1.38 -67.19
C GLU A 282 -13.27 -0.41 -67.52
N SER A 283 -13.52 0.89 -67.40
CA SER A 283 -12.50 1.92 -67.65
C SER A 283 -11.30 1.79 -66.72
N ASN A 284 -11.51 1.31 -65.49
CA ASN A 284 -10.46 1.07 -64.51
C ASN A 284 -9.94 -0.38 -64.53
N GLN A 285 -10.38 -1.25 -65.44
CA GLN A 285 -9.92 -2.65 -65.52
C GLN A 285 -10.04 -3.39 -64.16
N ILE A 286 -11.19 -3.28 -63.52
CA ILE A 286 -11.51 -3.97 -62.25
C ILE A 286 -12.42 -5.15 -62.57
N GLN A 287 -12.21 -6.30 -61.92
CA GLN A 287 -13.17 -7.39 -62.02
C GLN A 287 -14.25 -7.19 -60.94
N TYR A 288 -15.50 -7.04 -61.36
CA TYR A 288 -16.62 -6.84 -60.43
C TYR A 288 -17.65 -7.96 -60.62
N ILE A 289 -17.93 -8.70 -59.56
CA ILE A 289 -18.80 -9.87 -59.56
C ILE A 289 -20.02 -9.54 -58.70
N SER A 290 -21.21 -9.56 -59.29
CA SER A 290 -22.45 -9.34 -58.54
C SER A 290 -23.63 -10.08 -59.13
N ALA A 291 -24.58 -10.44 -58.27
CA ALA A 291 -25.91 -10.84 -58.72
C ALA A 291 -26.75 -9.58 -58.97
N ILE A 292 -27.41 -9.52 -60.14
CA ILE A 292 -28.27 -8.40 -60.56
C ILE A 292 -29.56 -8.98 -61.14
N LEU A 293 -30.70 -8.42 -60.74
CA LEU A 293 -32.00 -8.77 -61.33
C LEU A 293 -32.05 -8.31 -62.79
N LYS A 294 -32.53 -9.19 -63.68
CA LYS A 294 -32.66 -8.89 -65.11
C LYS A 294 -33.42 -7.59 -65.38
N GLU A 295 -34.47 -7.32 -64.62
CA GLU A 295 -35.24 -6.06 -64.72
C GLU A 295 -34.36 -4.82 -64.52
N LYS A 296 -33.46 -4.85 -63.53
CA LYS A 296 -32.55 -3.74 -63.23
C LYS A 296 -31.48 -3.56 -64.30
N LEU A 297 -31.02 -4.67 -64.88
CA LEU A 297 -30.10 -4.64 -66.00
C LEU A 297 -30.77 -4.09 -67.28
N VAL A 298 -32.05 -4.37 -67.50
CA VAL A 298 -32.81 -3.77 -68.60
C VAL A 298 -33.07 -2.28 -68.34
N ALA A 299 -33.44 -1.94 -67.10
CA ALA A 299 -33.66 -0.55 -66.68
C ALA A 299 -32.38 0.31 -66.76
N SER A 300 -31.19 -0.30 -66.72
CA SER A 300 -29.94 0.43 -66.94
C SER A 300 -29.80 0.94 -68.37
N GLY A 301 -30.61 0.46 -69.32
CA GLY A 301 -30.63 0.87 -70.73
C GLY A 301 -29.36 0.55 -71.51
N MET A 302 -28.52 -0.36 -71.00
CA MET A 302 -27.39 -0.93 -71.75
C MET A 302 -27.89 -1.75 -72.94
N SER A 303 -27.12 -1.79 -74.03
CA SER A 303 -27.50 -2.56 -75.22
C SER A 303 -27.55 -4.07 -74.93
N THR A 304 -28.33 -4.81 -75.72
CA THR A 304 -28.48 -6.26 -75.51
C THR A 304 -27.15 -6.99 -75.70
N GLU A 305 -26.32 -6.52 -76.64
CA GLU A 305 -24.97 -7.04 -76.87
C GLU A 305 -24.10 -6.86 -75.63
N LYS A 306 -24.13 -5.66 -75.02
CA LYS A 306 -23.34 -5.35 -73.82
C LYS A 306 -23.80 -6.18 -72.62
N GLN A 307 -25.11 -6.36 -72.45
CA GLN A 307 -25.65 -7.21 -71.39
C GLN A 307 -25.16 -8.65 -71.54
N ASN A 308 -25.19 -9.20 -72.76
CA ASN A 308 -24.72 -10.57 -73.02
C ASN A 308 -23.21 -10.74 -72.80
N GLU A 309 -22.41 -9.69 -72.98
CA GLU A 309 -20.96 -9.72 -72.73
C GLU A 309 -20.65 -9.85 -71.22
N ILE A 310 -21.39 -9.15 -70.36
CA ILE A 310 -21.13 -9.10 -68.92
C ILE A 310 -21.85 -10.19 -68.12
N ILE A 311 -22.87 -10.83 -68.68
CA ILE A 311 -23.59 -11.94 -68.04
C ILE A 311 -22.76 -13.22 -68.16
N VAL A 312 -22.23 -13.67 -67.02
CA VAL A 312 -21.49 -14.95 -66.94
C VAL A 312 -22.43 -16.12 -66.64
N LEU A 313 -23.46 -15.90 -65.82
CA LEU A 313 -24.43 -16.91 -65.39
C LEU A 313 -25.82 -16.28 -65.30
N GLN A 314 -26.81 -16.92 -65.93
CA GLN A 314 -28.21 -16.52 -65.83
C GLN A 314 -29.00 -17.61 -65.13
N LEU A 315 -29.72 -17.24 -64.07
CA LEU A 315 -30.61 -18.14 -63.35
C LEU A 315 -32.07 -17.80 -63.64
N SER A 316 -32.91 -18.82 -63.70
CA SER A 316 -34.36 -18.69 -63.87
C SER A 316 -35.12 -19.71 -63.02
N MET A 317 -36.44 -19.57 -62.94
CA MET A 317 -37.27 -20.55 -62.25
C MET A 317 -37.14 -21.97 -62.82
N LYS A 318 -36.79 -22.10 -64.10
CA LYS A 318 -36.62 -23.36 -64.83
C LYS A 318 -35.16 -23.83 -64.89
N ASP A 319 -34.21 -22.97 -64.55
CA ASP A 319 -32.78 -23.22 -64.69
C ASP A 319 -32.07 -22.61 -63.47
N ARG A 320 -31.93 -23.44 -62.43
CA ARG A 320 -31.41 -23.05 -61.13
C ARG A 320 -30.00 -23.59 -60.98
N LEU A 321 -29.15 -22.87 -60.25
CA LEU A 321 -27.77 -23.30 -59.99
C LEU A 321 -27.69 -24.68 -59.32
N PHE A 322 -28.69 -25.01 -58.50
CA PHE A 322 -28.83 -26.32 -57.88
C PHE A 322 -30.18 -26.92 -58.24
N GLU A 323 -30.16 -28.04 -58.95
CA GLU A 323 -31.35 -28.86 -59.19
C GLU A 323 -31.66 -29.68 -57.94
N ARG A 324 -32.92 -29.66 -57.48
CA ARG A 324 -33.35 -30.63 -56.48
C ARG A 324 -33.34 -32.00 -57.15
N GLY A 325 -32.41 -32.87 -56.77
CA GLY A 325 -32.43 -34.26 -57.21
C GLY A 325 -33.79 -34.88 -56.86
N ASN A 326 -34.54 -35.28 -57.88
CA ASN A 326 -35.74 -36.11 -57.70
C ASN A 326 -35.30 -37.51 -57.29
N ASN A 327 -34.96 -37.67 -56.01
CA ASN A 327 -34.98 -38.98 -55.36
C ASN A 327 -36.31 -39.06 -54.59
N CYS A 328 -37.35 -39.51 -55.29
CA CYS A 328 -38.55 -40.10 -54.71
C CYS A 328 -38.58 -41.57 -55.10
#